data_AF-A0A7X1WRK9-F1
#
_entry.id   AF-A0A7X1WRK9-F1
#
_cell.length_a   1.000
_cell.length_b   1.000
_cell.length_c   1.000
_cell.angle_alpha   90.00
_cell.angle_beta   90.00
_cell.angle_gamma   90.00
#
_symmetry.space_group_name_H-M   'P 1'
#
loop_
_entity.id
_entity.type
_entity.pdbx_description
1 polymer ?
#
loop_
_entity_poly.entity_id
_entity_poly.type
_entity_poly.pdbx_seq_one_letter_code
_entity_poly.pdbx_strand_id
1 'polypeptide(L)'
;YDAAGVSKDRVLIKLASTCEGIRAAEQLEKEGIQTNLTLLFSFAQAQACADAGVFLISPFVGRIYDWYKKSTGTDYVGAEDPGVQSVTRIYNYYKANGYNTVVMGASFRNIGQIEQLAGCDRLTISPELLQQLSDDQGE
;
A
#
# COMPACT_ATOMS: atom_id res chain seq x y z
N TYR A 1 5.62 22.80 4.86
CA TYR A 1 5.96 22.77 3.41
C TYR A 1 5.64 24.09 2.75
N ASP A 2 4.45 24.64 2.95
CA ASP A 2 4.05 25.95 2.41
C ASP A 2 5.03 27.09 2.72
N ALA A 3 5.49 27.22 3.97
CA ALA A 3 6.49 28.23 4.36
C ALA A 3 7.85 28.08 3.64
N ALA A 4 8.13 26.90 3.08
CA ALA A 4 9.32 26.61 2.28
C ALA A 4 9.03 26.67 0.76
N GLY A 5 7.85 27.15 0.34
CA GLY A 5 7.47 27.28 -1.08
C GLY A 5 7.07 25.97 -1.75
N VAL A 6 6.80 24.91 -1.00
CA VAL A 6 6.36 23.61 -1.54
C VAL A 6 4.84 23.51 -1.43
N SER A 7 4.17 23.43 -2.58
CA SER A 7 2.71 23.31 -2.67
C SER A 7 2.18 21.97 -2.15
N LYS A 8 0.94 21.96 -1.66
CA LYS A 8 0.28 20.82 -1.02
C LYS A 8 0.12 19.61 -1.94
N ASP A 9 -0.06 19.82 -3.25
CA ASP A 9 -0.16 18.77 -4.27
C ASP A 9 1.12 17.95 -4.45
N ARG A 10 2.25 18.42 -3.90
CA ARG A 10 3.54 17.70 -3.89
C ARG A 10 3.77 16.87 -2.62
N VAL A 11 2.83 16.89 -1.68
CA VAL A 11 3.01 16.32 -0.34
C VAL A 11 1.85 15.38 -0.01
N LEU A 12 2.18 14.19 0.49
CA LEU A 12 1.21 13.30 1.13
C LEU A 12 1.52 13.23 2.63
N ILE A 13 0.54 13.57 3.47
CA ILE A 13 0.66 13.41 4.93
C ILE A 13 0.41 11.95 5.29
N LYS A 14 1.40 11.30 5.88
CA LYS A 14 1.34 9.86 6.17
C LYS A 14 0.83 9.59 7.57
N LEU A 15 -0.27 8.83 7.69
CA LEU A 15 -0.87 8.45 8.97
C LEU A 15 -1.03 6.92 9.07
N ALA A 16 -0.98 6.38 10.28
CA ALA A 16 -1.33 4.98 10.51
C ALA A 16 -2.83 4.76 10.27
N SER A 17 -3.20 3.63 9.66
CA SER A 17 -4.59 3.29 9.33
C SER A 17 -5.37 2.77 10.55
N THR A 18 -5.30 3.48 11.68
CA THR A 18 -6.20 3.26 12.82
C THR A 18 -7.55 3.93 12.55
N CYS A 19 -8.55 3.68 13.39
CA CYS A 19 -9.84 4.36 13.26
C CYS A 19 -9.67 5.89 13.30
N GLU A 20 -8.91 6.39 14.28
CA GLU A 20 -8.61 7.80 14.48
C GLU A 20 -7.79 8.36 13.32
N GLY A 21 -6.81 7.61 12.82
CA GLY A 21 -6.00 8.00 11.67
C GLY A 21 -6.84 8.15 10.40
N ILE A 22 -7.80 7.25 10.17
CA ILE A 22 -8.73 7.32 9.04
C ILE A 22 -9.70 8.51 9.20
N ARG A 23 -10.24 8.74 10.40
CA ARG A 23 -11.09 9.91 10.66
C ARG A 23 -10.35 11.23 10.48
N ALA A 24 -9.10 11.30 10.93
CA ALA A 24 -8.25 12.46 10.71
C ALA A 24 -7.96 12.67 9.22
N ALA A 25 -7.66 11.60 8.48
CA ALA A 25 -7.46 11.68 7.05
C ALA A 25 -8.70 12.17 6.30
N GLU A 26 -9.89 11.69 6.65
CA GLU A 26 -11.14 12.16 6.04
C GLU A 26 -11.30 13.69 6.16
N GLN A 27 -10.96 14.26 7.32
CA GLN A 27 -11.03 15.70 7.54
C GLN A 27 -9.94 16.43 6.73
N LEU A 28 -8.71 15.92 6.72
CA LEU A 28 -7.61 16.51 5.96
C LEU A 28 -7.90 16.55 4.45
N GLU A 29 -8.47 15.49 3.88
CA GLU A 29 -8.83 15.44 2.46
C GLU A 29 -9.90 16.48 2.11
N LYS A 30 -10.90 16.69 2.99
CA LYS A 30 -11.91 17.76 2.82
C LYS A 30 -11.30 19.17 2.82
N GLU A 31 -10.15 19.34 3.47
CA GLU A 31 -9.37 20.59 3.51
C GLU A 31 -8.33 20.69 2.39
N GLY A 32 -8.32 19.73 1.45
CA GLY A 32 -7.39 19.68 0.33
C GLY A 32 -5.97 19.27 0.71
N ILE A 33 -5.80 18.55 1.82
CA ILE A 33 -4.53 17.98 2.27
C ILE A 33 -4.54 16.48 1.98
N GLN A 34 -3.80 16.08 0.94
CA GLN A 34 -3.73 14.69 0.51
C GLN A 34 -2.99 13.81 1.52
N THR A 35 -3.52 12.60 1.75
CA THR A 35 -3.02 11.68 2.76
C THR A 35 -2.53 10.35 2.20
N ASN A 36 -1.60 9.72 2.93
CA ASN A 36 -1.14 8.35 2.70
C ASN A 36 -1.42 7.52 3.96
N LEU A 37 -2.39 6.61 3.86
CA LEU A 37 -2.77 5.74 4.98
C LEU A 37 -1.92 4.47 4.94
N THR A 38 -1.01 4.35 5.92
CA THR A 38 -0.01 3.28 6.01
C THR A 38 -0.32 2.30 7.14
N LEU A 39 0.49 1.26 7.32
CA LEU A 39 0.25 0.22 8.33
C LEU A 39 -1.14 -0.42 8.15
N LEU A 40 -1.49 -0.65 6.88
CA LEU A 40 -2.74 -1.24 6.47
C LEU A 40 -2.51 -2.74 6.25
N PHE A 41 -3.24 -3.56 7.01
CA PHE A 41 -3.08 -5.01 7.04
C PHE A 41 -4.39 -5.77 6.82
N SER A 42 -5.52 -5.20 7.24
CA SER A 42 -6.83 -5.85 7.15
C SER A 42 -7.69 -5.24 6.05
N PHE A 43 -8.61 -6.07 5.51
CA PHE A 43 -9.60 -5.60 4.56
C PHE A 43 -10.53 -4.53 5.15
N ALA A 44 -10.83 -4.59 6.45
CA ALA A 44 -11.65 -3.58 7.12
C ALA A 44 -10.98 -2.20 7.09
N GLN A 45 -9.66 -2.13 7.26
CA GLN A 45 -8.92 -0.88 7.10
C GLN A 45 -8.98 -0.36 5.66
N ALA A 46 -8.82 -1.24 4.66
CA ALA A 46 -8.93 -0.86 3.25
C ALA A 46 -10.30 -0.26 2.94
N GLN A 47 -11.38 -0.97 3.27
CA GLN A 47 -12.72 -0.47 3.02
C GLN A 47 -12.98 0.88 3.72
N ALA A 48 -12.59 1.02 4.99
CA ALA A 48 -12.76 2.26 5.73
C ALA A 48 -11.96 3.44 5.15
N CYS A 49 -10.75 3.19 4.63
CA CYS A 49 -9.97 4.21 3.91
C CYS A 49 -10.64 4.63 2.60
N ALA A 50 -11.18 3.66 1.85
CA ALA A 50 -11.90 3.91 0.60
C ALA A 50 -13.15 4.78 0.83
N ASP A 51 -13.94 4.42 1.84
CA ASP A 51 -15.15 5.15 2.23
C ASP A 51 -14.85 6.56 2.76
N ALA A 52 -13.70 6.74 3.41
CA ALA A 52 -13.20 8.05 3.86
C ALA A 52 -12.65 8.92 2.72
N GLY A 53 -12.52 8.39 1.50
CA GLY A 53 -12.06 9.15 0.33
C GLY A 53 -10.59 9.56 0.40
N VAL A 54 -9.75 8.78 1.07
CA VAL A 54 -8.31 9.10 1.20
C VAL A 54 -7.63 9.05 -0.16
N PHE A 55 -6.61 9.88 -0.36
CA PHE A 55 -5.90 9.96 -1.63
C PHE A 55 -5.17 8.65 -1.97
N LEU A 56 -4.45 8.07 -1.00
CA LEU A 56 -3.61 6.89 -1.22
C LEU A 56 -3.58 5.99 0.02
N ILE A 57 -3.51 4.66 -0.19
CA ILE A 57 -3.20 3.67 0.84
C ILE A 57 -1.88 2.95 0.56
N SER A 58 -1.15 2.59 1.62
CA SER A 58 0.07 1.79 1.59
C SER A 58 -0.11 0.45 2.33
N PRO A 59 -0.79 -0.54 1.73
CA PRO A 59 -0.87 -1.89 2.30
C PRO A 59 0.50 -2.58 2.32
N PHE A 60 0.82 -3.23 3.44
CA PHE A 60 2.14 -3.83 3.66
C PHE A 60 2.17 -5.30 3.28
N VAL A 61 2.92 -5.65 2.24
CA VAL A 61 3.02 -7.02 1.71
C VAL A 61 3.92 -7.87 2.59
N GLY A 62 5.20 -7.52 2.68
CA GLY A 62 6.20 -8.37 3.35
C GLY A 62 6.00 -8.50 4.86
N ARG A 63 5.33 -7.56 5.51
CA ARG A 63 4.98 -7.68 6.94
C ARG A 63 3.86 -8.70 7.19
N ILE A 64 2.93 -8.85 6.25
CA ILE A 64 1.93 -9.92 6.29
C ILE A 64 2.65 -11.26 6.12
N TYR A 65 3.51 -11.38 5.09
CA TYR A 65 4.37 -12.55 4.90
C TYR A 65 5.14 -12.94 6.17
N ASP A 66 5.83 -11.99 6.84
CA ASP A 66 6.59 -12.27 8.06
C ASP A 66 5.71 -12.90 9.16
N TRP A 67 4.49 -12.39 9.33
CA TRP A 67 3.56 -12.86 10.36
C TRP A 67 3.08 -14.29 10.06
N TYR A 68 2.74 -14.57 8.80
CA TYR A 68 2.33 -15.91 8.37
C TYR A 68 3.48 -16.92 8.45
N LYS A 69 4.68 -16.55 7.99
CA LYS A 69 5.87 -17.40 8.09
C LYS A 69 6.18 -17.76 9.55
N LYS A 70 6.10 -16.78 10.46
CA LYS A 70 6.32 -17.00 11.90
C LYS A 70 5.25 -17.89 12.54
N SER A 71 3.98 -17.71 12.16
CA SER A 71 2.85 -18.44 12.79
C SER A 71 2.65 -19.85 12.23
N THR A 72 2.94 -20.06 10.95
CA THR A 72 2.70 -21.34 10.26
C THR A 72 3.96 -22.14 10.01
N GLY A 73 5.15 -21.52 10.13
CA GLY A 73 6.43 -22.13 9.76
C GLY A 73 6.61 -22.35 8.25
N THR A 74 5.68 -21.87 7.42
CA THR A 74 5.65 -22.08 5.98
C THR A 74 6.30 -20.90 5.24
N ASP A 75 7.05 -21.21 4.19
CA ASP A 75 7.52 -20.20 3.25
C ASP A 75 6.52 -20.09 2.09
N TYR A 76 6.16 -18.86 1.74
CA TYR A 76 5.16 -18.57 0.71
C TYR A 76 5.84 -17.90 -0.48
N VAL A 77 5.47 -18.32 -1.70
CA VAL A 77 6.07 -17.83 -2.95
C VAL A 77 4.99 -17.49 -3.96
N GLY A 78 5.28 -16.51 -4.81
CA GLY A 78 4.38 -16.11 -5.90
C GLY A 78 2.99 -15.70 -5.39
N ALA A 79 1.95 -16.18 -6.08
CA ALA A 79 0.54 -15.86 -5.79
C ALA A 79 0.03 -16.41 -4.44
N GLU A 80 0.75 -17.37 -3.83
CA GLU A 80 0.40 -17.91 -2.52
C GLU A 80 0.90 -17.02 -1.37
N ASP A 81 1.69 -15.98 -1.65
CA ASP A 81 2.11 -15.02 -0.62
C ASP A 81 0.88 -14.29 -0.03
N PRO A 82 0.66 -14.38 1.30
CA PRO A 82 -0.54 -13.82 1.92
C PRO A 82 -0.59 -12.29 1.85
N GLY A 83 0.56 -11.62 1.74
CA GLY A 83 0.65 -10.19 1.47
C GLY A 83 0.22 -9.84 0.05
N VAL A 84 0.65 -10.62 -0.94
CA VAL A 84 0.23 -10.48 -2.35
C VAL A 84 -1.27 -10.70 -2.48
N GLN A 85 -1.82 -11.76 -1.87
CA GLN A 85 -3.25 -12.03 -1.86
C GLN A 85 -4.06 -10.89 -1.23
N SER A 86 -3.56 -10.34 -0.12
CA SER A 86 -4.19 -9.20 0.56
C SER A 86 -4.27 -7.97 -0.34
N VAL A 87 -3.16 -7.55 -0.95
CA VAL A 87 -3.13 -6.38 -1.84
C VAL A 87 -3.95 -6.60 -3.09
N THR A 88 -3.89 -7.80 -3.70
CA THR A 88 -4.68 -8.17 -4.88
C THR A 88 -6.17 -8.05 -4.59
N ARG A 89 -6.63 -8.57 -3.44
CA ARG A 89 -8.03 -8.45 -3.01
C ARG A 89 -8.44 -6.98 -2.83
N ILE A 90 -7.60 -6.16 -2.21
CA ILE A 90 -7.87 -4.73 -1.99
C ILE A 90 -7.96 -3.99 -3.32
N TYR A 91 -6.99 -4.20 -4.22
CA TYR A 91 -6.96 -3.60 -5.54
C TYR A 91 -8.22 -3.93 -6.33
N ASN A 92 -8.58 -5.21 -6.43
CA ASN A 92 -9.77 -5.65 -7.15
C ASN A 92 -11.04 -5.06 -6.56
N TYR A 93 -11.16 -5.01 -5.23
CA TYR A 93 -12.29 -4.36 -4.56
C TYR A 93 -12.38 -2.87 -4.92
N TYR A 94 -11.25 -2.14 -4.90
CA TYR A 94 -11.23 -0.72 -5.20
C TYR A 94 -11.67 -0.44 -6.65
N LYS A 95 -11.10 -1.17 -7.62
CA LYS A 95 -11.41 -0.99 -9.04
C LYS A 95 -12.83 -1.40 -9.38
N ALA A 96 -13.31 -2.51 -8.84
CA ALA A 96 -14.67 -3.01 -9.09
C ALA A 96 -15.77 -2.07 -8.55
N ASN A 97 -15.47 -1.28 -7.52
CA ASN A 97 -16.42 -0.37 -6.89
C ASN A 97 -16.17 1.11 -7.25
N GLY A 98 -15.25 1.40 -8.18
CA GLY A 98 -15.02 2.76 -8.68
C GLY A 98 -14.35 3.71 -7.68
N TYR A 99 -13.61 3.20 -6.69
CA TYR A 99 -12.86 4.03 -5.76
C TYR A 99 -11.64 4.67 -6.43
N ASN A 100 -11.43 5.96 -6.18
CA ASN A 100 -10.30 6.73 -6.73
C ASN A 100 -9.03 6.67 -5.88
N THR A 101 -9.11 6.11 -4.67
CA THR A 101 -7.96 5.96 -3.77
C THR A 101 -6.88 5.13 -4.46
N VAL A 102 -5.66 5.67 -4.52
CA VAL A 102 -4.50 4.99 -5.12
C VAL A 102 -4.07 3.84 -4.23
N VAL A 103 -3.90 2.65 -4.82
CA VAL A 103 -3.35 1.49 -4.12
C VAL A 103 -1.84 1.43 -4.36
N MET A 104 -1.05 1.65 -3.31
CA MET A 104 0.42 1.59 -3.38
C MET A 104 0.97 0.43 -2.55
N GLY A 105 1.26 -0.70 -3.19
CA GLY A 105 1.91 -1.83 -2.49
C GLY A 105 3.24 -1.41 -1.84
N ALA A 106 3.49 -1.85 -0.62
CA ALA A 106 4.64 -1.43 0.17
C ALA A 106 5.26 -2.56 1.01
N SER A 107 6.48 -2.33 1.51
CA SER A 107 7.17 -3.20 2.47
C SER A 107 7.49 -4.61 1.97
N PHE A 108 8.00 -4.75 0.75
CA PHE A 108 8.39 -6.01 0.13
C PHE A 108 9.58 -6.71 0.83
N ARG A 109 9.71 -8.03 0.65
CA ARG A 109 10.84 -8.86 1.10
C ARG A 109 11.69 -9.39 -0.06
N ASN A 110 11.10 -9.57 -1.23
CA ASN A 110 11.75 -10.10 -2.42
C ASN A 110 11.08 -9.53 -3.69
N ILE A 111 11.74 -9.67 -4.83
CA ILE A 111 11.25 -9.17 -6.13
C ILE A 111 10.02 -9.94 -6.63
N GLY A 112 9.87 -11.22 -6.29
CA GLY A 112 8.70 -12.02 -6.66
C GLY A 112 7.38 -11.44 -6.12
N GLN A 113 7.37 -10.89 -4.90
CA GLN A 113 6.20 -10.17 -4.38
C GLN A 113 5.85 -8.90 -5.20
N ILE A 114 6.85 -8.25 -5.79
CA ILE A 114 6.68 -7.04 -6.60
C ILE A 114 6.12 -7.43 -7.98
N GLU A 115 6.71 -8.43 -8.62
CA GLU A 115 6.27 -8.96 -9.92
C GLU A 115 4.83 -9.44 -9.89
N GLN A 116 4.44 -10.16 -8.83
CA GLN A 116 3.05 -10.61 -8.66
C GLN A 116 2.04 -9.47 -8.47
N LEU A 117 2.52 -8.27 -8.14
CA LEU A 117 1.70 -7.06 -8.01
C LEU A 117 1.95 -6.08 -9.17
N ALA A 118 2.60 -6.51 -10.25
CA ALA A 118 2.71 -5.73 -11.48
C ALA A 118 1.30 -5.39 -12.01
N GLY A 119 1.04 -4.10 -12.21
CA GLY A 119 -0.30 -3.57 -12.55
C GLY A 119 -1.02 -2.87 -11.41
N CYS A 120 -0.51 -2.96 -10.17
CA CYS A 120 -0.93 -2.07 -9.09
C CYS A 120 -0.68 -0.60 -9.45
N ASP A 121 -1.46 0.33 -8.91
CA ASP A 121 -1.38 1.75 -9.31
C ASP A 121 0.03 2.31 -9.07
N ARG A 122 0.63 1.94 -7.94
CA ARG A 122 2.01 2.28 -7.55
C ARG A 122 2.61 1.15 -6.71
N LEU A 123 3.93 1.08 -6.66
CA LEU A 123 4.68 0.22 -5.75
C LEU A 123 5.83 1.04 -5.15
N THR A 124 5.96 1.06 -3.82
CA THR A 124 7.09 1.70 -3.15
C THR A 124 8.12 0.63 -2.77
N ILE A 125 9.28 0.70 -3.41
CA ILE A 125 10.29 -0.37 -3.42
C ILE A 125 11.57 0.17 -2.78
N SER A 126 12.26 -0.65 -1.98
CA SER A 126 13.56 -0.28 -1.41
C SER A 126 14.64 -0.21 -2.50
N PRO A 127 15.70 0.59 -2.33
CA PRO A 127 16.80 0.65 -3.30
C PRO A 127 17.42 -0.71 -3.61
N GLU A 128 17.53 -1.60 -2.61
CA GLU A 128 18.05 -2.96 -2.78
C GLU A 128 17.19 -3.80 -3.73
N LEU A 129 15.87 -3.81 -3.54
CA LEU A 129 14.97 -4.57 -4.42
C LEU A 129 14.82 -3.93 -5.80
N LEU A 130 14.95 -2.59 -5.90
CA LEU A 130 15.04 -1.91 -7.18
C LEU A 130 16.28 -2.33 -7.96
N GLN A 131 17.43 -2.46 -7.29
CA GLN A 131 18.66 -2.94 -7.94
C GLN A 131 18.49 -4.38 -8.42
N GLN A 132 17.93 -5.27 -7.60
CA GLN A 132 17.64 -6.64 -8.00
C GLN A 132 16.74 -6.72 -9.24
N LEU A 133 15.67 -5.92 -9.29
CA LEU A 133 14.80 -5.82 -10.48
C LEU A 133 15.54 -5.26 -11.70
N SER A 134 16.49 -4.35 -11.50
CA SER A 134 17.28 -3.77 -12.60
C SER A 134 18.31 -4.75 -13.16
N ASP A 135 18.83 -5.65 -12.33
CA ASP A 135 19.83 -6.64 -12.70
C ASP A 135 19.19 -7.89 -13.31
N ASP A 136 17.93 -8.15 -12.99
CA ASP A 136 17.14 -9.23 -13.57
C ASP A 136 16.99 -9.06 -15.09
N GLN A 137 17.39 -10.07 -15.84
CA GLN A 137 17.33 -10.08 -17.31
C GLN A 137 16.01 -10.64 -17.84
N GLY A 138 15.13 -11.11 -16.95
CA GLY A 138 13.86 -11.75 -17.30
C GLY A 138 14.03 -13.13 -17.94
N GLU A 139 12.93 -13.88 -17.97
CA GLU A 139 12.65 -14.90 -18.98
C GLU A 139 11.71 -14.33 -20.05
#